data_AF-A0A288DMP3-F1
#
_entry.id   AF-A0A288DMP3-F1
#
_cell.length_a   1.000
_cell.length_b   1.000
_cell.length_c   1.000
_cell.angle_alpha   90.00
_cell.angle_beta   90.00
_cell.angle_gamma   90.00
#
_symmetry.space_group_name_H-M   'P 1'
#
loop_
_entity.id
_entity.type
_entity.pdbx_description
1 polymer ?
#
loop_
_entity_poly.entity_id
_entity_poly.type
_entity_poly.pdbx_seq_one_letter_code
_entity_poly.pdbx_strand_id
1 'polypeptide(L)'
;MNNQLQLLQSYYRFLSLGKYLEFLIQSKDFSKEVLDIAIVTGKRSHFGIKSSMIKALLKQIHEKPDQRNIFGYLVEISSFRGIFGIMRELLENDEKFKKFVVSRLYEHYFDFEQIIRLIRNILSHTTTADLIIKNDAFVKQRDFLVYAKNPIVSFKFSYANYWKEWKGNKEYGLDITIAFTNLKEGDSLFDIISLHQLYILSELCYNLCEVFRAENPVKKPTKSIGKKIYKKYSQKQSTKK
;
A
#
# COMPACT_ATOMS: atom_id res chain seq x y z
N MET A 1 -10.50 2.86 -13.43
CA MET A 1 -11.22 2.77 -12.15
C MET A 1 -11.05 1.43 -11.43
N ASN A 2 -11.68 0.30 -11.84
CA ASN A 2 -11.62 -0.95 -11.06
C ASN A 2 -10.19 -1.51 -10.86
N ASN A 3 -9.29 -1.31 -11.84
CA ASN A 3 -7.92 -1.82 -11.77
C ASN A 3 -7.05 -1.07 -10.76
N GLN A 4 -7.11 0.27 -10.70
CA GLN A 4 -6.33 1.07 -9.74
C GLN A 4 -6.80 0.84 -8.29
N LEU A 5 -8.11 0.81 -8.04
CA LEU A 5 -8.65 0.47 -6.72
C LEU A 5 -8.19 -0.92 -6.26
N GLN A 6 -8.29 -1.92 -7.15
CA GLN A 6 -7.81 -3.27 -6.87
C GLN A 6 -6.30 -3.31 -6.64
N LEU A 7 -5.52 -2.51 -7.35
CA LEU A 7 -4.07 -2.45 -7.20
C LEU A 7 -3.68 -1.85 -5.84
N LEU A 8 -4.30 -0.75 -5.41
CA LEU A 8 -4.10 -0.19 -4.06
C LEU A 8 -4.43 -1.22 -2.98
N GLN A 9 -5.57 -1.90 -3.12
CA GLN A 9 -5.98 -2.98 -2.22
C GLN A 9 -4.97 -4.13 -2.20
N SER A 10 -4.35 -4.44 -3.35
CA SER A 10 -3.33 -5.47 -3.45
C SER A 10 -2.04 -5.06 -2.75
N TYR A 11 -1.63 -3.79 -2.84
CA TYR A 11 -0.48 -3.29 -2.07
C TYR A 11 -0.71 -3.33 -0.56
N TYR A 12 -1.92 -2.98 -0.08
CA TYR A 12 -2.21 -3.09 1.36
C TYR A 12 -2.22 -4.55 1.85
N ARG A 13 -2.73 -5.49 1.03
CA ARG A 13 -2.64 -6.92 1.33
C ARG A 13 -1.20 -7.43 1.29
N PHE A 14 -0.39 -6.94 0.35
CA PHE A 14 1.03 -7.24 0.29
C PHE A 14 1.78 -6.73 1.54
N LEU A 15 1.50 -5.51 2.00
CA LEU A 15 2.00 -4.97 3.26
C LEU A 15 1.65 -5.88 4.43
N SER A 16 0.36 -6.21 4.56
CA SER A 16 -0.15 -7.04 5.65
C SER A 16 0.48 -8.43 5.67
N LEU A 17 0.52 -9.11 4.51
CA LEU A 17 1.13 -10.43 4.38
C LEU A 17 2.64 -10.37 4.64
N GLY A 18 3.34 -9.40 4.08
CA GLY A 18 4.78 -9.26 4.24
C GLY A 18 5.18 -9.03 5.69
N LYS A 19 4.47 -8.16 6.42
CA LYS A 19 4.71 -7.93 7.86
C LYS A 19 4.36 -9.13 8.72
N TYR A 20 3.29 -9.85 8.37
CA TYR A 20 2.97 -11.10 9.05
C TYR A 20 4.06 -12.17 8.84
N LEU A 21 4.56 -12.31 7.60
CA LEU A 21 5.66 -13.23 7.30
C LEU A 21 6.95 -12.83 8.04
N GLU A 22 7.29 -11.55 8.07
CA GLU A 22 8.43 -11.04 8.85
C GLU A 22 8.31 -11.41 10.33
N PHE A 23 7.13 -11.16 10.94
CA PHE A 23 6.86 -11.54 12.33
C PHE A 23 7.06 -13.05 12.56
N LEU A 24 6.58 -13.90 11.64
CA LEU A 24 6.78 -15.34 11.74
C LEU A 24 8.27 -15.70 11.70
N ILE A 25 9.03 -15.14 10.75
CA ILE A 25 10.47 -15.40 10.59
C ILE A 25 11.26 -14.93 11.81
N GLN A 26 10.89 -13.78 12.38
CA GLN A 26 11.47 -13.30 13.64
C GLN A 26 11.17 -14.27 14.78
N SER A 27 9.95 -14.81 14.85
CA SER A 27 9.50 -15.69 15.94
C SER A 27 10.06 -17.11 15.88
N LYS A 28 10.41 -17.61 14.68
CA LYS A 28 10.92 -18.97 14.49
C LYS A 28 11.93 -19.03 13.34
N ASP A 29 13.04 -19.74 13.56
CA ASP A 29 13.97 -20.08 12.48
C ASP A 29 13.33 -21.06 11.47
N PHE A 30 13.12 -20.57 10.25
CA PHE A 30 12.65 -21.36 9.10
C PHE A 30 13.78 -21.76 8.13
N SER A 31 15.04 -21.47 8.46
CA SER A 31 16.17 -21.72 7.56
C SER A 31 16.38 -23.22 7.27
N LYS A 32 15.91 -24.11 8.13
CA LYS A 32 16.06 -25.56 7.95
C LYS A 32 15.08 -26.12 6.91
N GLU A 33 13.93 -25.47 6.75
CA GLU A 33 12.84 -25.87 5.88
C GLU A 33 13.01 -25.38 4.42
N VAL A 34 14.01 -24.56 4.13
CA VAL A 34 14.23 -23.99 2.79
C VAL A 34 14.82 -25.02 1.81
N LEU A 35 14.16 -25.15 0.66
CA LEU A 35 14.58 -25.98 -0.46
C LEU A 35 14.95 -25.14 -1.69
N ASP A 36 15.74 -25.71 -2.59
CA ASP A 36 15.92 -25.14 -3.93
C ASP A 36 14.58 -25.23 -4.68
N ILE A 37 14.12 -24.12 -5.25
CA ILE A 37 12.83 -24.05 -5.95
C ILE A 37 13.07 -23.59 -7.39
N ALA A 38 12.40 -24.21 -8.34
CA ALA A 38 12.35 -23.75 -9.72
C ALA A 38 10.96 -23.15 -10.01
N ILE A 39 10.92 -21.85 -10.25
CA ILE A 39 9.70 -21.15 -10.68
C ILE A 39 9.64 -21.22 -12.20
N VAL A 40 8.60 -21.86 -12.74
CA VAL A 40 8.39 -21.95 -14.19
C VAL A 40 8.10 -20.56 -14.74
N THR A 41 8.94 -20.07 -15.64
CA THR A 41 8.81 -18.75 -16.29
C THR A 41 8.39 -18.84 -17.75
N GLY A 42 8.29 -20.06 -18.30
CA GLY A 42 7.89 -20.32 -19.67
C GLY A 42 7.88 -21.82 -19.97
N LYS A 43 7.51 -22.19 -21.21
CA LYS A 43 7.37 -23.61 -21.61
C LYS A 43 8.65 -24.45 -21.43
N ARG A 44 9.82 -23.81 -21.46
CA ARG A 44 11.14 -24.45 -21.32
C ARG A 44 12.12 -23.62 -20.50
N SER A 45 11.62 -22.73 -19.63
CA SER A 45 12.47 -21.88 -18.80
C SER A 45 11.99 -21.84 -17.36
N HIS A 46 12.94 -21.72 -16.44
CA HIS A 46 12.68 -21.56 -15.03
C HIS A 46 13.62 -20.52 -14.41
N PHE A 47 13.12 -19.80 -13.41
CA PHE A 47 13.93 -19.02 -12.48
C PHE A 47 14.21 -19.88 -11.25
N GLY A 48 15.49 -20.09 -10.93
CA GLY A 48 15.91 -20.90 -9.78
C GLY A 48 16.12 -20.05 -8.54
N ILE A 49 15.44 -20.39 -7.45
CA ILE A 49 15.72 -19.85 -6.12
C ILE A 49 16.66 -20.83 -5.41
N LYS A 50 17.85 -20.35 -5.07
CA LYS A 50 18.85 -21.11 -4.32
C LYS A 50 18.59 -21.01 -2.84
N SER A 51 18.46 -22.17 -2.20
CA SER A 51 18.19 -22.30 -0.78
C SER A 51 19.24 -21.60 0.08
N SER A 52 20.53 -21.67 -0.27
CA SER A 52 21.61 -21.04 0.49
C SER A 52 21.40 -19.54 0.73
N MET A 53 20.97 -18.79 -0.28
CA MET A 53 20.69 -17.36 -0.18
C MET A 53 19.51 -17.10 0.77
N ILE A 54 18.42 -17.85 0.60
CA ILE A 54 17.22 -17.68 1.42
C ILE A 54 17.49 -18.08 2.88
N LYS A 55 18.25 -19.16 3.11
CA LYS A 55 18.66 -19.61 4.45
C LYS A 55 19.41 -18.53 5.21
N ALA A 56 20.37 -17.87 4.55
CA ALA A 56 21.14 -16.80 5.15
C ALA A 56 20.25 -15.61 5.55
N LEU A 57 19.32 -15.21 4.67
CA LEU A 57 18.38 -14.12 4.93
C LEU A 57 17.43 -14.44 6.10
N LEU A 58 16.83 -15.63 6.12
CA LEU A 58 15.93 -16.05 7.21
C LEU A 58 16.64 -16.08 8.55
N LYS A 59 17.86 -16.63 8.58
CA LYS A 59 18.68 -16.70 9.79
C LYS A 59 19.04 -15.31 10.31
N GLN A 60 19.44 -14.39 9.43
CA GLN A 60 19.74 -13.01 9.80
C GLN A 60 18.53 -12.30 10.44
N ILE A 61 17.33 -12.49 9.90
CA ILE A 61 16.10 -11.90 10.44
C ILE A 61 15.78 -12.50 11.81
N HIS A 62 15.89 -13.82 11.96
CA HIS A 62 15.58 -14.51 13.21
C HIS A 62 16.56 -14.21 14.35
N GLU A 63 17.86 -14.11 14.05
CA GLU A 63 18.90 -13.86 15.07
C GLU A 63 18.86 -12.43 15.64
N LYS A 64 18.22 -11.49 14.93
CA LYS A 64 18.13 -10.08 15.32
C LYS A 64 16.70 -9.56 15.16
N PRO A 65 15.73 -10.13 15.91
CA PRO A 65 14.31 -9.84 15.70
C PRO A 65 13.96 -8.38 15.99
N ASP A 66 14.66 -7.73 16.91
CA ASP A 66 14.42 -6.33 17.28
C ASP A 66 15.04 -5.32 16.31
N GLN A 67 15.85 -5.78 15.33
CA GLN A 67 16.46 -4.91 14.34
C GLN A 67 15.64 -4.85 13.06
N ARG A 68 15.57 -3.64 12.48
CA ARG A 68 14.96 -3.47 11.16
C ARG A 68 15.73 -4.31 10.14
N ASN A 69 15.05 -5.27 9.54
CA ASN A 69 15.62 -6.11 8.49
C ASN A 69 15.21 -5.62 7.09
N ILE A 70 16.01 -5.99 6.10
CA ILE A 70 15.81 -5.53 4.72
C ILE A 70 14.49 -6.01 4.11
N PHE A 71 14.01 -7.21 4.49
CA PHE A 71 12.77 -7.76 3.97
C PHE A 71 11.58 -6.92 4.43
N GLY A 72 11.45 -6.70 5.74
CA GLY A 72 10.41 -5.86 6.33
C GLY A 72 10.46 -4.42 5.81
N TYR A 73 11.67 -3.86 5.72
CA TYR A 73 11.88 -2.53 5.14
C TYR A 73 11.37 -2.44 3.70
N LEU A 74 11.77 -3.38 2.83
CA LEU A 74 11.34 -3.35 1.42
C LEU A 74 9.85 -3.60 1.27
N VAL A 75 9.24 -4.45 2.10
CA VAL A 75 7.78 -4.63 2.17
C VAL A 75 7.10 -3.30 2.49
N GLU A 76 7.55 -2.60 3.53
CA GLU A 76 7.01 -1.28 3.92
C GLU A 76 7.11 -0.28 2.78
N ILE A 77 8.31 -0.04 2.26
CA ILE A 77 8.53 1.05 1.30
C ILE A 77 7.85 0.77 -0.03
N SER A 78 7.92 -0.47 -0.51
CA SER A 78 7.24 -0.84 -1.76
C SER A 78 5.73 -0.67 -1.64
N SER A 79 5.17 -1.03 -0.48
CA SER A 79 3.74 -0.90 -0.21
C SER A 79 3.31 0.55 -0.07
N PHE A 80 4.01 1.33 0.75
CA PHE A 80 3.71 2.76 0.93
C PHE A 80 3.80 3.51 -0.39
N ARG A 81 4.85 3.26 -1.18
CA ARG A 81 4.99 3.87 -2.52
C ARG A 81 3.82 3.52 -3.41
N GLY A 82 3.42 2.25 -3.46
CA GLY A 82 2.27 1.80 -4.24
C GLY A 82 0.96 2.42 -3.78
N ILE A 83 0.66 2.37 -2.49
CA ILE A 83 -0.60 2.84 -1.89
C ILE A 83 -0.74 4.35 -2.09
N PHE A 84 0.25 5.14 -1.67
CA PHE A 84 0.16 6.60 -1.72
C PHE A 84 0.28 7.13 -3.15
N GLY A 85 1.06 6.46 -4.00
CA GLY A 85 1.12 6.75 -5.44
C GLY A 85 -0.25 6.60 -6.10
N ILE A 86 -0.89 5.44 -5.94
CA ILE A 86 -2.20 5.17 -6.53
C ILE A 86 -3.29 6.04 -5.91
N MET A 87 -3.25 6.28 -4.60
CA MET A 87 -4.22 7.17 -3.95
C MET A 87 -4.13 8.57 -4.55
N ARG A 88 -2.92 9.11 -4.76
CA ARG A 88 -2.75 10.40 -5.42
C ARG A 88 -3.35 10.40 -6.82
N GLU A 89 -3.06 9.38 -7.62
CA GLU A 89 -3.60 9.26 -8.98
C GLU A 89 -5.14 9.18 -9.00
N LEU A 90 -5.73 8.44 -8.06
CA LEU A 90 -7.18 8.33 -7.93
C LEU A 90 -7.82 9.68 -7.58
N LEU A 91 -7.23 10.42 -6.64
CA LEU A 91 -7.72 11.76 -6.27
C LEU A 91 -7.57 12.79 -7.39
N GLU A 92 -6.58 12.65 -8.26
CA GLU A 92 -6.33 13.56 -9.38
C GLU A 92 -7.20 13.25 -10.60
N ASN A 93 -7.37 11.97 -10.94
CA ASN A 93 -7.90 11.57 -12.24
C ASN A 93 -9.30 10.93 -12.18
N ASP A 94 -9.79 10.55 -11.00
CA ASP A 94 -11.11 9.96 -10.82
C ASP A 94 -12.01 10.89 -10.01
N GLU A 95 -12.73 11.76 -10.71
CA GLU A 95 -13.62 12.76 -10.11
C GLU A 95 -14.71 12.12 -9.24
N LYS A 96 -15.18 10.92 -9.58
CA LYS A 96 -16.19 10.22 -8.80
C LYS A 96 -15.61 9.73 -7.47
N PHE A 97 -14.43 9.13 -7.51
CA PHE A 97 -13.72 8.73 -6.31
C PHE A 97 -13.35 9.94 -5.45
N LYS A 98 -12.82 11.01 -6.06
CA LYS A 98 -12.49 12.26 -5.37
C LYS A 98 -13.71 12.83 -4.62
N LYS A 99 -14.85 12.97 -5.28
CA LYS A 99 -16.09 13.46 -4.65
C LYS A 99 -16.52 12.59 -3.46
N PHE A 100 -16.35 11.27 -3.56
CA PHE A 100 -16.60 10.36 -2.44
C PHE A 100 -15.62 10.59 -1.28
N VAL A 101 -14.33 10.76 -1.54
CA VAL A 101 -13.36 11.02 -0.46
C VAL A 101 -13.63 12.38 0.20
N VAL A 102 -13.96 13.40 -0.59
CA VAL A 102 -14.38 14.72 -0.08
C VAL A 102 -15.61 14.58 0.82
N SER A 103 -16.62 13.79 0.44
CA SER A 103 -17.81 13.63 1.28
C SER A 103 -17.54 12.81 2.54
N ARG A 104 -16.56 11.90 2.53
CA ARG A 104 -16.19 11.08 3.69
C ARG A 104 -15.29 11.80 4.69
N LEU A 105 -14.34 12.60 4.22
CA LEU A 105 -13.39 13.32 5.08
C LEU A 105 -13.83 14.76 5.40
N TYR A 106 -14.75 15.32 4.62
CA TYR A 106 -15.29 16.66 4.78
C TYR A 106 -14.19 17.72 4.96
N GLU A 107 -14.15 18.41 6.10
CA GLU A 107 -13.16 19.44 6.43
C GLU A 107 -11.72 18.92 6.42
N HIS A 108 -11.51 17.62 6.70
CA HIS A 108 -10.18 17.00 6.75
C HIS A 108 -9.64 16.57 5.39
N TYR A 109 -10.44 16.69 4.32
CA TYR A 109 -10.04 16.26 2.98
C TYR A 109 -8.77 17.00 2.51
N PHE A 110 -8.69 18.30 2.75
CA PHE A 110 -7.57 19.11 2.30
C PHE A 110 -6.27 18.63 2.93
N ASP A 111 -6.25 18.45 4.26
CA ASP A 111 -5.06 18.01 4.99
C ASP A 111 -4.63 16.60 4.57
N PHE A 112 -5.60 15.68 4.42
CA PHE A 112 -5.36 14.35 3.88
C PHE A 112 -4.71 14.42 2.50
N GLU A 113 -5.26 15.21 1.56
CA GLU A 113 -4.71 15.36 0.22
C GLU A 113 -3.27 15.91 0.24
N GLN A 114 -2.99 16.90 1.10
CA GLN A 114 -1.66 17.48 1.22
C GLN A 114 -0.64 16.47 1.76
N ILE A 115 -1.01 15.67 2.76
CA ILE A 115 -0.14 14.62 3.30
C ILE A 115 0.14 13.55 2.25
N ILE A 116 -0.89 13.06 1.55
CA ILE A 116 -0.73 12.06 0.47
C ILE A 116 0.20 12.58 -0.63
N ARG A 117 0.05 13.86 -1.02
CA ARG A 117 0.92 14.51 -2.01
C ARG A 117 2.38 14.56 -1.53
N LEU A 118 2.64 14.99 -0.31
CA LEU A 118 3.99 15.09 0.25
C LEU A 118 4.66 13.71 0.28
N ILE A 119 3.99 12.70 0.86
CA ILE A 119 4.53 11.34 0.96
C ILE A 119 4.83 10.77 -0.42
N ARG A 120 3.88 10.89 -1.36
CA ARG A 120 4.05 10.41 -2.73
C ARG A 120 5.27 11.04 -3.39
N ASN A 121 5.48 12.36 -3.23
CA ASN A 121 6.64 13.04 -3.79
C ASN A 121 7.95 12.52 -3.18
N ILE A 122 8.04 12.42 -1.85
CA ILE A 122 9.23 11.91 -1.14
C ILE A 122 9.57 10.49 -1.63
N LEU A 123 8.56 9.61 -1.67
CA LEU A 123 8.74 8.21 -2.07
C LEU A 123 9.02 8.01 -3.56
N SER A 124 8.71 8.99 -4.43
CA SER A 124 8.96 8.91 -5.88
C SER A 124 10.41 9.18 -6.26
N HIS A 125 11.17 9.91 -5.43
CA HIS A 125 12.51 10.41 -5.75
C HIS A 125 13.65 9.74 -4.96
N THR A 126 13.30 8.76 -4.11
CA THR A 126 14.23 8.05 -3.23
C THR A 126 14.56 6.66 -3.78
N THR A 127 15.80 6.52 -4.27
CA THR A 127 16.45 5.24 -4.57
C THR A 127 17.36 4.77 -3.42
N THR A 128 17.52 5.60 -2.40
CA THR A 128 18.37 5.36 -1.22
C THR A 128 17.57 4.73 -0.07
N ALA A 129 18.25 3.95 0.76
CA ALA A 129 17.65 3.22 1.88
C ALA A 129 17.13 4.14 3.01
N ASP A 130 17.54 5.40 3.06
CA ASP A 130 17.26 6.29 4.20
C ASP A 130 16.08 7.25 3.97
N LEU A 131 15.34 7.10 2.86
CA LEU A 131 14.18 7.93 2.49
C LEU A 131 14.39 9.44 2.72
N ILE A 132 15.56 9.92 2.32
CA ILE A 132 15.98 11.30 2.50
C ILE A 132 15.13 12.23 1.63
N ILE A 133 14.60 13.26 2.25
CA ILE A 133 13.78 14.27 1.57
C ILE A 133 14.67 15.19 0.76
N LYS A 134 14.27 15.39 -0.49
CA LYS A 134 14.86 16.36 -1.40
C LYS A 134 13.97 17.60 -1.49
N ASN A 135 14.58 18.75 -1.79
CA ASN A 135 13.87 20.03 -1.90
C ASN A 135 12.69 19.98 -2.90
N ASP A 136 12.86 19.30 -4.04
CA ASP A 136 11.83 19.17 -5.06
C ASP A 136 10.55 18.47 -4.57
N ALA A 137 10.65 17.65 -3.51
CA ALA A 137 9.53 16.91 -2.95
C ALA A 137 8.50 17.82 -2.25
N PHE A 138 8.94 18.93 -1.65
CA PHE A 138 8.08 19.76 -0.80
C PHE A 138 8.07 21.25 -1.14
N VAL A 139 9.09 21.82 -1.81
CA VAL A 139 9.18 23.28 -2.04
C VAL A 139 7.95 23.85 -2.74
N LYS A 140 7.51 23.24 -3.85
CA LYS A 140 6.32 23.71 -4.57
C LYS A 140 5.05 23.67 -3.72
N GLN A 141 4.93 22.65 -2.86
CA GLN A 141 3.77 22.49 -1.97
C GLN A 141 3.83 23.50 -0.82
N ARG A 142 5.00 23.69 -0.21
CA ARG A 142 5.25 24.71 0.81
C ARG A 142 4.88 26.10 0.29
N ASP A 143 5.36 26.47 -0.88
CA ASP A 143 5.15 27.81 -1.44
C ASP A 143 3.64 28.06 -1.71
N PHE A 144 2.92 27.05 -2.21
CA PHE A 144 1.46 27.09 -2.33
C PHE A 144 0.76 27.29 -0.97
N LEU A 145 1.16 26.54 0.05
CA LEU A 145 0.56 26.61 1.40
C LEU A 145 0.85 27.94 2.11
N VAL A 146 2.05 28.49 1.93
CA VAL A 146 2.43 29.82 2.42
C VAL A 146 1.58 30.89 1.74
N TYR A 147 1.42 30.82 0.42
CA TYR A 147 0.57 31.74 -0.33
C TYR A 147 -0.89 31.66 0.14
N ALA A 148 -1.39 30.45 0.43
CA ALA A 148 -2.71 30.22 1.01
C ALA A 148 -2.82 30.64 2.48
N LYS A 149 -1.76 31.20 3.08
CA LYS A 149 -1.67 31.61 4.51
C LYS A 149 -1.90 30.47 5.50
N ASN A 150 -1.67 29.23 5.11
CA ASN A 150 -1.75 28.07 6.00
C ASN A 150 -0.60 27.09 5.75
N PRO A 151 0.63 27.40 6.22
CA PRO A 151 1.80 26.54 6.03
C PRO A 151 1.83 25.30 6.94
N ILE A 152 0.84 25.16 7.83
CA ILE A 152 0.72 24.02 8.75
C ILE A 152 -0.45 23.17 8.27
N VAL A 153 -0.17 21.90 8.03
CA VAL A 153 -1.18 20.88 7.71
C VAL A 153 -1.36 20.02 8.94
N SER A 154 -2.58 19.93 9.47
CA SER A 154 -2.89 19.12 10.66
C SER A 154 -4.05 18.20 10.35
N PHE A 155 -3.74 16.93 10.11
CA PHE A 155 -4.73 15.91 9.82
C PHE A 155 -4.99 15.09 11.08
N LYS A 156 -6.14 15.34 11.71
CA LYS A 156 -6.59 14.64 12.92
C LYS A 156 -7.83 13.83 12.61
N PHE A 157 -7.64 12.52 12.48
CA PHE A 157 -8.71 11.61 12.10
C PHE A 157 -8.84 10.50 13.13
N SER A 158 -10.06 10.30 13.64
CA SER A 158 -10.45 9.12 14.43
C SER A 158 -11.48 8.31 13.66
N TYR A 159 -11.26 7.00 13.54
CA TYR A 159 -12.23 6.13 12.88
C TYR A 159 -13.60 6.17 13.55
N ALA A 160 -13.65 6.27 14.88
CA ALA A 160 -14.94 6.31 15.59
C ALA A 160 -15.77 7.56 15.28
N ASN A 161 -15.12 8.68 14.95
CA ASN A 161 -15.80 9.94 14.68
C ASN A 161 -16.24 10.06 13.21
N TYR A 162 -15.44 9.51 12.28
CA TYR A 162 -15.61 9.77 10.85
C TYR A 162 -15.94 8.52 10.03
N TRP A 163 -15.99 7.34 10.65
CA TRP A 163 -16.20 6.07 9.97
C TRP A 163 -17.36 5.30 10.58
N LYS A 164 -18.55 5.40 9.96
CA LYS A 164 -19.79 4.76 10.46
C LYS A 164 -19.66 3.23 10.61
N GLU A 165 -18.78 2.61 9.82
CA GLU A 165 -18.53 1.17 9.84
C GLU A 165 -17.62 0.73 11.01
N TRP A 166 -16.99 1.67 11.71
CA TRP A 166 -16.04 1.37 12.79
C TRP A 166 -16.74 0.90 14.08
N LYS A 167 -16.21 -0.18 14.66
CA LYS A 167 -16.70 -0.77 15.93
C LYS A 167 -15.58 -0.98 16.96
N GLY A 168 -14.37 -0.48 16.67
CA GLY A 168 -13.19 -0.68 17.50
C GLY A 168 -13.00 0.44 18.54
N ASN A 169 -11.74 0.62 18.97
CA ASN A 169 -11.37 1.66 19.93
C ASN A 169 -11.69 3.07 19.40
N LYS A 170 -12.25 3.93 20.26
CA LYS A 170 -12.58 5.33 19.93
C LYS A 170 -11.37 6.22 19.65
N GLU A 171 -10.22 5.85 20.22
CA GLU A 171 -8.96 6.58 20.07
C GLU A 171 -8.15 6.11 18.87
N TYR A 172 -8.58 5.05 18.17
CA TYR A 172 -7.85 4.54 17.01
C TYR A 172 -8.01 5.49 15.82
N GLY A 173 -6.87 5.97 15.33
CA GLY A 173 -6.82 7.03 14.35
C GLY A 173 -5.41 7.54 14.15
N LEU A 174 -5.31 8.73 13.59
CA LEU A 174 -4.05 9.37 13.24
C LEU A 174 -4.12 10.86 13.62
N ASP A 175 -3.01 11.37 14.12
CA ASP A 175 -2.76 12.80 14.29
C ASP A 175 -1.42 13.08 13.62
N ILE A 176 -1.44 13.73 12.46
CA ILE A 176 -0.25 14.11 11.70
C ILE A 176 -0.26 15.63 11.58
N THR A 177 0.77 16.29 12.12
CA THR A 177 0.93 17.74 12.00
C THR A 177 2.28 18.05 11.37
N ILE A 178 2.27 18.76 10.24
CA ILE A 178 3.46 19.10 9.46
C ILE A 178 3.49 20.61 9.25
N ALA A 179 4.53 21.25 9.76
CA ALA A 179 4.87 22.63 9.41
C ALA A 179 5.76 22.63 8.17
N PHE A 180 5.21 22.93 6.99
CA PHE A 180 5.94 22.88 5.72
C PHE A 180 7.11 23.88 5.65
N THR A 181 7.08 24.94 6.47
CA THR A 181 8.18 25.89 6.64
C THR A 181 9.40 25.30 7.35
N ASN A 182 9.21 24.22 8.09
CA ASN A 182 10.27 23.59 8.90
C ASN A 182 10.94 22.43 8.17
N LEU A 183 10.37 21.97 7.05
CA LEU A 183 10.94 20.90 6.22
C LEU A 183 12.26 21.35 5.58
N LYS A 184 13.27 20.48 5.62
CA LYS A 184 14.59 20.72 5.04
C LYS A 184 15.02 19.54 4.19
N GLU A 185 15.84 19.83 3.17
CA GLU A 185 16.56 18.78 2.47
C GLU A 185 17.50 18.06 3.44
N GLY A 186 17.54 16.73 3.35
CA GLY A 186 18.30 15.90 4.28
C GLY A 186 17.48 15.26 5.39
N ASP A 187 16.28 15.78 5.69
CA ASP A 187 15.39 15.19 6.68
C ASP A 187 14.96 13.77 6.27
N SER A 188 14.81 12.87 7.24
CA SER A 188 14.21 11.55 6.98
C SER A 188 12.68 11.67 6.96
N LEU A 189 12.03 10.92 6.06
CA LEU A 189 10.56 10.76 6.09
C LEU A 189 10.06 10.36 7.47
N PHE A 190 10.78 9.46 8.16
CA PHE A 190 10.35 8.91 9.44
C PHE A 190 10.41 9.92 10.60
N ASP A 191 11.20 10.99 10.46
CA ASP A 191 11.27 12.07 11.44
C ASP A 191 10.07 13.01 11.34
N ILE A 192 9.42 13.06 10.17
CA ILE A 192 8.25 13.92 9.91
C ILE A 192 6.95 13.14 10.06
N ILE A 193 6.94 11.89 9.60
CA ILE A 193 5.80 10.99 9.70
C ILE A 193 6.29 9.65 10.21
N SER A 194 5.92 9.32 11.44
CA SER A 194 6.27 8.06 12.07
C SER A 194 5.77 6.87 11.25
N LEU A 195 6.47 5.74 11.39
CA LEU A 195 6.08 4.50 10.74
C LEU A 195 4.64 4.07 11.11
N HIS A 196 4.24 4.27 12.36
CA HIS A 196 2.89 4.01 12.82
C HIS A 196 1.83 4.83 12.05
N GLN A 197 2.07 6.13 11.88
CA GLN A 197 1.18 7.00 11.10
C GLN A 197 1.10 6.55 9.64
N LEU A 198 2.21 6.09 9.03
CA LEU A 198 2.19 5.56 7.66
C LEU A 198 1.35 4.28 7.54
N TYR A 199 1.38 3.40 8.54
CA TYR A 199 0.51 2.21 8.58
C TYR A 199 -0.96 2.59 8.66
N ILE A 200 -1.35 3.46 9.59
CA ILE A 200 -2.75 3.88 9.75
C ILE A 200 -3.23 4.66 8.53
N LEU A 201 -2.40 5.54 7.95
CA LEU A 201 -2.75 6.25 6.73
C LEU A 201 -2.92 5.30 5.53
N SER A 202 -2.11 4.24 5.46
CA SER A 202 -2.26 3.19 4.45
C SER A 202 -3.56 2.40 4.63
N GLU A 203 -3.94 2.11 5.87
CA GLU A 203 -5.23 1.49 6.22
C GLU A 203 -6.40 2.40 5.85
N LEU A 204 -6.32 3.70 6.12
CA LEU A 204 -7.35 4.66 5.72
C LEU A 204 -7.53 4.66 4.20
N CYS A 205 -6.42 4.68 3.45
CA CYS A 205 -6.46 4.58 1.99
C CYS A 205 -7.16 3.30 1.53
N TYR A 206 -6.83 2.16 2.13
CA TYR A 206 -7.45 0.87 1.85
C TYR A 206 -8.97 0.89 2.13
N ASN A 207 -9.36 1.39 3.30
CA ASN A 207 -10.75 1.43 3.74
C ASN A 207 -11.60 2.37 2.86
N LEU A 208 -11.06 3.52 2.43
CA LEU A 208 -11.71 4.40 1.44
C LEU A 208 -12.01 3.65 0.14
N CYS A 209 -11.07 2.85 -0.36
CA CYS A 209 -11.28 2.04 -1.56
C CYS A 209 -12.32 0.93 -1.35
N GLU A 210 -12.30 0.22 -0.22
CA GLU A 210 -13.29 -0.83 0.10
C GLU A 210 -14.71 -0.27 0.16
N VAL A 211 -14.91 0.82 0.89
CA VAL A 211 -16.23 1.47 1.03
C VAL A 211 -16.71 2.01 -0.31
N PHE A 212 -15.83 2.68 -1.08
CA PHE A 212 -16.20 3.18 -2.40
C PHE A 212 -16.70 2.06 -3.31
N ARG A 213 -16.02 0.89 -3.32
CA ARG A 213 -16.44 -0.27 -4.12
C ARG A 213 -17.76 -0.87 -3.62
N ALA A 214 -17.99 -0.90 -2.31
CA ALA A 214 -19.23 -1.40 -1.72
C ALA A 214 -20.43 -0.52 -2.11
N GLU A 215 -20.26 0.81 -2.11
CA GLU A 215 -21.29 1.77 -2.50
C GLU A 215 -21.46 1.90 -4.02
N ASN A 216 -20.46 1.47 -4.80
CA ASN A 216 -20.46 1.54 -6.26
C ASN A 216 -20.13 0.18 -6.90
N PRO A 217 -20.98 -0.85 -6.69
CA PRO A 217 -20.71 -2.17 -7.21
C PRO A 217 -20.65 -2.14 -8.73
N VAL A 218 -19.54 -2.63 -9.29
CA VAL A 218 -19.42 -2.84 -10.73
C VAL A 218 -20.45 -3.91 -11.11
N LYS A 219 -21.46 -3.56 -11.91
CA LYS A 219 -22.40 -4.53 -12.47
C LYS A 219 -21.58 -5.60 -13.19
N LYS A 220 -21.59 -6.84 -12.66
CA LYS A 220 -21.01 -7.98 -13.38
C LYS A 220 -21.72 -8.08 -14.73
N PRO A 221 -21.02 -8.26 -15.86
CA PRO A 221 -21.68 -8.55 -17.11
C PRO A 221 -22.60 -9.75 -16.90
N THR A 222 -23.89 -9.55 -17.10
CA THR A 222 -24.89 -10.61 -17.13
C THR A 222 -24.37 -11.67 -18.09
N LYS A 223 -24.15 -12.89 -17.60
CA LYS A 223 -23.76 -14.03 -18.44
C LYS A 223 -24.90 -14.30 -19.44
N SER A 224 -24.89 -13.63 -20.58
CA SER A 224 -25.68 -14.01 -21.74
C SER A 224 -25.10 -15.32 -22.29
N ILE A 225 -25.73 -16.42 -21.88
CA ILE A 225 -25.88 -17.68 -22.61
C ILE A 225 -24.61 -18.13 -23.37
N GLY A 226 -23.70 -18.77 -22.63
CA GLY A 226 -22.60 -19.58 -23.16
C GLY A 226 -22.70 -21.06 -22.75
N LYS A 227 -23.89 -21.56 -22.40
CA LYS A 227 -24.13 -23.00 -22.21
C LYS A 227 -24.33 -23.66 -23.58
N LYS A 228 -23.26 -23.89 -24.36
CA LYS A 228 -23.31 -24.87 -25.47
C LYS A 228 -21.99 -25.42 -26.05
N ILE A 229 -20.80 -25.14 -25.50
CA ILE A 229 -19.54 -25.60 -26.14
C ILE A 229 -18.71 -26.61 -25.30
N TYR A 230 -19.09 -26.92 -24.06
CA TYR A 230 -18.35 -27.90 -23.24
C TYR A 230 -18.91 -29.33 -23.20
N LYS A 231 -19.75 -29.72 -24.17
CA LYS A 231 -20.23 -31.12 -24.30
C LYS A 231 -19.64 -31.92 -25.47
N LYS A 232 -18.82 -31.33 -26.35
CA LYS A 232 -18.27 -32.04 -27.52
C LYS A 232 -16.87 -32.66 -27.35
N TYR A 233 -16.15 -32.37 -26.27
CA TYR A 233 -14.79 -32.89 -26.06
C TYR A 233 -14.66 -34.07 -25.10
N SER A 234 -15.75 -34.48 -24.42
CA SER A 234 -15.73 -35.63 -23.49
C SER A 234 -16.22 -36.96 -24.08
N GLN A 235 -16.64 -37.00 -25.36
CA GLN A 235 -17.20 -38.22 -25.98
C GLN A 235 -16.40 -38.77 -27.17
N LYS A 236 -15.20 -38.24 -27.46
CA LYS A 236 -14.34 -38.75 -28.56
C LYS A 236 -13.09 -39.51 -28.11
N GLN A 237 -12.92 -39.81 -26.83
CA GLN A 237 -11.77 -40.59 -26.32
C GLN A 237 -12.11 -41.99 -25.79
N SER A 238 -13.36 -42.49 -25.93
CA SER A 238 -13.71 -43.85 -25.48
C SER A 238 -14.05 -44.87 -26.57
N THR A 239 -13.65 -44.64 -27.83
CA THR A 239 -13.79 -45.65 -28.90
C THR A 239 -12.65 -45.55 -29.91
N LYS A 240 -11.48 -46.11 -29.55
CA LYS A 240 -10.53 -46.78 -30.46
C LYS A 240 -9.69 -47.76 -29.62
N LYS A 241 -10.21 -48.97 -29.46
CA LYS A 241 -9.40 -50.20 -29.39
C LYS A 241 -9.46 -50.81 -30.77
#